data_AF-A0A9E3FWY4-F1
#
_entry.id   AF-A0A9E3FWY4-F1
#
_cell.length_a   1.000
_cell.length_b   1.000
_cell.length_c   1.000
_cell.angle_alpha   90.00
_cell.angle_beta   90.00
_cell.angle_gamma   90.00
#
_symmetry.space_group_name_H-M   'P 1'
#
loop_
_entity.id
_entity.type
_entity.pdbx_description
1 polymer ?
#
loop_
_entity_poly.entity_id
_entity_poly.type
_entity_poly.pdbx_seq_one_letter_code
_entity_poly.pdbx_strand_id
1 'polypeptide(L)' 'MTSTLKSGEESVSVAIEDVEPRDWAEQVYRPDILGKMQTIYKKPGYDPL' A
#
# COMPACT_ATOMS: atom_id res chain seq x y z
N MET A 1 -6.05 2.21 -13.44
CA MET A 1 -6.56 3.14 -12.40
C MET A 1 -7.60 4.09 -12.98
N THR A 2 -7.28 4.80 -14.07
CA THR A 2 -8.19 5.67 -14.82
C THR A 2 -9.49 5.00 -15.27
N SER A 3 -9.44 3.75 -15.76
CA SER A 3 -10.64 2.99 -16.15
C SER A 3 -11.52 2.53 -14.98
N THR A 4 -10.90 2.10 -13.86
CA THR A 4 -11.63 1.63 -12.66
C THR A 4 -12.25 2.78 -11.88
N LEU A 5 -11.52 3.89 -11.72
CA LEU A 5 -11.94 5.06 -10.96
C LEU A 5 -12.63 6.13 -11.82
N LYS A 6 -12.69 5.93 -13.15
CA LYS A 6 -13.19 6.89 -14.15
C LYS A 6 -12.53 8.28 -14.00
N SER A 7 -11.21 8.29 -13.83
CA SER A 7 -10.40 9.51 -13.66
C SER A 7 -9.49 9.73 -14.87
N GLY A 8 -9.16 10.98 -15.18
CA GLY A 8 -8.17 11.33 -16.20
C GLY A 8 -6.73 11.10 -15.71
N GLU A 9 -5.79 10.91 -16.65
CA GLU A 9 -4.37 10.68 -16.31
C GLU A 9 -3.75 11.87 -15.58
N GLU A 10 -4.16 13.08 -15.93
CA GLU A 10 -3.72 14.33 -15.29
C GLU A 10 -4.07 14.41 -13.81
N SER A 11 -5.01 13.59 -13.35
CA SER A 11 -5.45 13.53 -11.94
C SER A 11 -4.75 12.41 -11.14
N VAL A 12 -3.81 11.67 -11.74
CA VAL A 12 -3.13 10.54 -11.11
C VAL A 12 -1.63 10.79 -11.07
N SER A 13 -1.02 10.58 -9.90
CA SER A 13 0.43 10.59 -9.71
C SER A 13 0.86 9.32 -8.99
N VAL A 14 2.03 8.78 -9.37
CA VAL A 14 2.55 7.51 -8.85
C VAL A 14 4.00 7.73 -8.40
N ALA A 15 4.31 7.30 -7.17
CA ALA A 15 5.66 7.17 -6.65
C ALA A 15 5.95 5.69 -6.36
N ILE A 16 7.21 5.28 -6.52
CA ILE A 16 7.70 3.93 -6.22
C ILE A 16 8.91 4.09 -5.32
N GLU A 17 8.90 3.39 -4.19
CA GLU A 17 9.95 3.45 -3.18
C GLU A 17 10.42 2.03 -2.88
N ASP A 18 11.74 1.81 -2.96
CA ASP A 18 12.35 0.54 -2.64
C ASP A 18 12.55 0.42 -1.13
N VAL A 19 12.15 -0.73 -0.57
CA VAL A 19 12.31 -1.04 0.86
C VAL A 19 13.07 -2.35 1.00
N GLU A 20 14.16 -2.32 1.75
CA GLU A 20 14.93 -3.51 2.08
C GLU A 20 14.06 -4.54 2.84
N PRO A 21 14.14 -5.85 2.54
CA PRO A 21 13.27 -6.85 3.15
C PRO A 21 13.31 -6.87 4.68
N ARG A 22 14.49 -6.60 5.28
CA ARG A 22 14.66 -6.53 6.73
C ARG A 22 13.90 -5.38 7.39
N ASP A 23 13.62 -4.32 6.63
CA ASP A 23 12.98 -3.11 7.11
C ASP A 23 11.47 -3.09 6.80
N TRP A 24 10.97 -4.07 6.04
CA TRP A 24 9.57 -4.18 5.60
C TRP A 24 8.55 -4.09 6.74
N ALA A 25 8.81 -4.79 7.84
CA ALA A 25 7.88 -4.85 8.97
C ALA A 25 7.66 -3.46 9.59
N GLU A 26 8.74 -2.73 9.81
CA GLU A 26 8.70 -1.42 10.48
C GLU A 26 8.31 -0.29 9.52
N GLN A 27 8.79 -0.33 8.28
CA GLN A 27 8.55 0.76 7.32
C GLN A 27 7.20 0.65 6.61
N VAL A 28 6.64 -0.56 6.43
CA VAL A 28 5.42 -0.77 5.64
C VAL A 28 4.35 -1.53 6.41
N TYR A 29 4.68 -2.73 6.91
CA TYR A 29 3.64 -3.60 7.47
C TYR A 29 2.95 -2.99 8.70
N ARG A 30 3.71 -2.47 9.67
CA ARG A 30 3.13 -1.81 10.85
C ARG A 30 2.35 -0.52 10.50
N PRO A 31 2.94 0.49 9.84
CA PRO A 31 2.26 1.77 9.66
C PRO A 31 1.15 1.72 8.59
N ASP A 32 1.39 1.07 7.46
CA ASP A 32 0.51 1.16 6.30
C ASP A 32 -0.46 -0.01 6.16
N ILE A 33 -0.10 -1.17 6.72
CA ILE A 33 -0.99 -2.34 6.70
C ILE A 33 -1.74 -2.44 8.01
N LEU A 34 -1.05 -2.78 9.10
CA LEU A 34 -1.66 -3.01 10.41
C LEU A 34 -2.36 -1.75 10.94
N GLY A 35 -1.72 -0.59 10.83
CA GLY A 35 -2.27 0.71 11.25
C GLY A 35 -3.51 1.15 10.47
N LYS A 36 -3.76 0.57 9.28
CA LYS A 36 -4.86 0.94 8.38
C LYS A 36 -5.79 -0.24 8.06
N MET A 37 -5.78 -1.30 8.86
CA MET A 37 -6.55 -2.55 8.60
C MET A 37 -8.04 -2.35 8.31
N GLN A 38 -8.66 -1.29 8.85
CA GLN A 38 -10.07 -0.99 8.63
C GLN A 38 -10.36 -0.41 7.24
N THR A 39 -9.39 0.25 6.60
CA THR A 39 -9.54 0.90 5.29
C THR A 39 -8.93 0.08 4.15
N ILE A 40 -8.20 -0.98 4.46
CA ILE A 40 -7.59 -1.86 3.46
C ILE A 40 -8.66 -2.66 2.73
N TYR A 41 -8.80 -2.41 1.44
CA TYR A 41 -9.72 -3.13 0.56
C TYR A 41 -9.28 -4.59 0.32
N LYS A 42 -7.97 -4.83 0.16
CA LYS A 42 -7.39 -6.16 -0.02
C LYS A 42 -6.44 -6.49 1.13
N LYS A 43 -6.91 -7.30 2.08
CA LYS A 43 -6.14 -7.68 3.27
C LYS A 43 -4.95 -8.58 2.93
N PRO A 44 -3.83 -8.47 3.66
CA PRO A 44 -2.70 -9.39 3.49
C PRO A 44 -3.12 -10.82 3.88
N GLY A 45 -2.55 -11.81 3.19
CA GLY A 45 -2.68 -13.22 3.54
C GLY A 45 -1.51 -13.76 4.37
N TYR A 46 -0.70 -12.87 4.93
CA TYR A 46 0.51 -13.17 5.68
C TYR A 46 0.63 -12.27 6.92
N ASP A 47 1.39 -12.76 7.90
CA ASP A 47 1.75 -12.03 9.12
C ASP A 47 3.27 -12.20 9.34
N PRO A 48 4.08 -11.15 9.11
CA PRO A 48 5.52 -11.20 9.27
C PRO A 48 5.98 -10.90 10.71
N LEU A 49 5.04 -10.64 11.64
CA LEU A 49 5.31 -10.31 13.05
C LEU A 49 5.20 -11.54 13.97
#